data_AF-A0A061GZU8-F1
#
_entry.id   AF-A0A061GZU8-F1
#
_cell.length_a   1.000
_cell.length_b   1.000
_cell.length_c   1.000
_cell.angle_alpha   90.00
_cell.angle_beta   90.00
_cell.angle_gamma   90.00
#
_symmetry.space_group_name_H-M   'P 1'
#
loop_
_entity.id
_entity.type
_entity.pdbx_description
1 polymer ?
#
loop_
_entity_poly.entity_id
_entity_poly.type
_entity_poly.pdbx_seq_one_letter_code
_entity_poly.pdbx_strand_id
1 'polypeptide(L)'
;MAISSKAMSVINSLINDMFERIADEATKLSKYNERRTLSPREIQGAVRLVLPGELGKHAVAEGSKAVTNYASYNGKRPKLN
;
A
#
# COMPACT_ATOMS: atom_id res chain seq x y z
N MET A 1 5.94 -21.72 12.25
CA MET A 1 7.07 -21.96 11.33
C MET A 1 8.19 -20.99 11.70
N ALA A 2 9.44 -21.46 11.77
CA ALA A 2 10.59 -20.58 11.96
C ALA A 2 11.17 -20.17 10.61
N ILE A 3 11.58 -18.91 10.47
CA ILE A 3 12.27 -18.40 9.28
C ILE A 3 13.77 -18.31 9.58
N SER A 4 14.61 -18.67 8.60
CA SER A 4 16.06 -18.51 8.75
C SER A 4 16.45 -17.03 8.61
N SER A 5 17.56 -16.63 9.23
CA SER A 5 18.09 -15.26 9.10
C SER A 5 18.35 -14.86 7.64
N LYS A 6 18.84 -15.79 6.82
CA LYS A 6 19.03 -15.58 5.38
C LYS A 6 17.70 -15.36 4.65
N ALA A 7 16.68 -16.19 4.92
CA ALA A 7 15.37 -16.01 4.32
C ALA A 7 14.72 -14.68 4.74
N MET A 8 14.92 -14.25 5.99
CA MET A 8 14.44 -12.95 6.47
C MET A 8 15.09 -11.78 5.72
N SER A 9 16.39 -11.84 5.46
CA SER A 9 17.11 -10.81 4.68
C SER A 9 16.58 -10.70 3.24
N VAL A 10 16.28 -11.84 2.61
CA VAL A 10 15.69 -11.87 1.26
C VAL A 10 14.30 -11.24 1.26
N ILE A 11 13.44 -11.58 2.22
CA ILE A 11 12.09 -11.00 2.31
C ILE A 11 12.16 -9.49 2.58
N ASN A 12 13.06 -9.04 3.45
CA ASN A 12 13.22 -7.60 3.70
C ASN A 12 13.63 -6.84 2.43
N SER A 13 14.55 -7.40 1.66
CA SER A 13 14.99 -6.81 0.39
C SER A 13 13.85 -6.76 -0.63
N LEU A 14 13.06 -7.84 -0.72
CA LEU A 14 11.87 -7.89 -1.57
C LEU A 14 10.85 -6.81 -1.19
N ILE A 15 10.59 -6.62 0.10
CA ILE A 15 9.63 -5.61 0.58
C ILE A 15 10.12 -4.21 0.23
N ASN A 16 11.41 -3.91 0.40
CA ASN A 16 11.98 -2.61 0.06
C ASN A 16 11.90 -2.31 -1.45
N ASP A 17 12.28 -3.27 -2.31
CA ASP A 17 12.17 -3.11 -3.77
C ASP A 17 10.70 -2.86 -4.19
N MET A 18 9.76 -3.62 -3.63
CA MET A 18 8.35 -3.43 -3.92
C MET A 18 7.81 -2.08 -3.42
N PHE A 19 8.26 -1.63 -2.24
CA PHE A 19 7.90 -0.32 -1.70
C PHE A 19 8.37 0.81 -2.63
N GLU A 20 9.64 0.80 -3.03
CA GLU A 20 10.21 1.80 -3.92
C GLU A 20 9.45 1.86 -5.25
N ARG A 21 9.21 0.69 -5.88
CA ARG A 21 8.47 0.60 -7.14
C ARG A 21 7.05 1.16 -7.05
N ILE A 22 6.32 0.88 -5.97
CA ILE A 22 4.96 1.40 -5.78
C ILE A 22 4.98 2.91 -5.47
N ALA A 23 5.90 3.36 -4.62
CA ALA A 23 6.01 4.76 -4.23
C ALA A 23 6.36 5.66 -5.43
N ASP A 24 7.29 5.21 -6.28
CA ASP A 24 7.68 5.92 -7.50
C ASP A 24 6.50 6.05 -8.46
N GLU A 25 5.78 4.96 -8.70
CA GLU A 25 4.65 4.96 -9.63
C GLU A 25 3.47 5.79 -9.09
N ALA A 26 3.20 5.73 -7.78
CA ALA A 26 2.18 6.55 -7.14
C ALA A 26 2.52 8.04 -7.21
N THR A 27 3.81 8.39 -7.06
CA THR A 27 4.30 9.77 -7.19
C THR A 27 4.12 10.28 -8.62
N LYS A 28 4.43 9.46 -9.63
CA LYS A 28 4.15 9.81 -11.04
C LYS A 28 2.66 10.04 -11.27
N LEU A 29 1.79 9.15 -10.78
CA LEU A 29 0.34 9.31 -10.88
C LEU A 29 -0.18 10.58 -10.19
N SER A 30 0.38 10.95 -9.04
CA SER A 30 0.05 12.22 -8.37
C SER A 30 0.43 13.42 -9.21
N LYS A 31 1.62 13.38 -9.84
CA LYS A 31 2.10 14.45 -10.74
C LYS A 31 1.24 14.56 -12.00
N TYR A 32 0.87 13.44 -12.62
CA TYR A 32 0.00 13.44 -13.81
C TYR A 32 -1.39 14.02 -13.53
N ASN A 33 -1.91 13.81 -12.33
CA ASN A 33 -3.21 14.34 -11.92
C ASN A 33 -3.12 15.73 -11.26
N GLU A 34 -1.95 16.39 -11.29
CA GLU A 34 -1.68 17.70 -10.68
C GLU A 34 -2.02 17.78 -9.18
N ARG A 35 -1.93 16.65 -8.47
CA ARG A 35 -2.22 16.57 -7.04
C ARG A 35 -0.94 16.77 -6.23
N ARG A 36 -1.03 17.67 -5.23
CA ARG A 36 0.03 17.88 -4.23
C ARG A 36 -0.02 16.87 -3.08
N THR A 37 -1.15 16.18 -2.91
CA THR A 37 -1.37 15.20 -1.85
C THR A 37 -1.55 13.83 -2.47
N LEU A 38 -0.73 12.87 -2.03
CA LEU A 38 -0.82 11.49 -2.44
C LEU A 38 -1.96 10.82 -1.66
N SER A 39 -3.02 10.42 -2.37
CA SER A 39 -4.21 9.79 -1.78
C SER A 39 -4.17 8.27 -1.98
N PRO A 40 -5.07 7.51 -1.31
CA PRO A 40 -5.20 6.07 -1.55
C PRO A 40 -5.47 5.71 -3.02
N ARG A 41 -6.03 6.64 -3.82
CA ARG A 41 -6.28 6.43 -5.25
C ARG A 41 -4.98 6.26 -6.05
N GLU A 42 -3.97 7.09 -5.78
CA GLU A 42 -2.69 6.99 -6.48
C GLU A 42 -1.95 5.70 -6.09
N ILE A 43 -2.00 5.30 -4.81
CA ILE A 43 -1.46 4.02 -4.36
C ILE A 43 -2.17 2.84 -5.03
N GLN A 44 -3.51 2.84 -5.07
CA GLN A 44 -4.28 1.78 -5.74
C GLN A 44 -3.96 1.69 -7.23
N GLY A 45 -3.79 2.84 -7.90
CA GLY A 45 -3.36 2.89 -9.30
C GLY A 45 -1.96 2.29 -9.48
N ALA A 46 -1.01 2.70 -8.66
CA ALA A 46 0.37 2.21 -8.70
C ALA A 46 0.45 0.69 -8.46
N VAL A 47 -0.30 0.17 -7.49
CA VAL A 47 -0.38 -1.27 -7.22
C VAL A 47 -0.86 -2.05 -8.45
N ARG A 48 -1.84 -1.53 -9.20
CA ARG A 48 -2.33 -2.17 -10.44
C ARG A 48 -1.32 -2.13 -11.59
N LEU A 49 -0.42 -1.14 -11.60
CA LEU A 49 0.64 -1.02 -12.60
C LEU A 49 1.84 -1.91 -12.26
N VAL A 50 2.16 -2.05 -10.97
CA VAL A 50 3.35 -2.78 -10.49
C VAL A 50 3.08 -4.28 -10.36
N LEU A 51 1.89 -4.69 -9.90
CA LEU A 51 1.56 -6.09 -9.64
C LEU A 51 0.75 -6.72 -10.79
N PRO A 52 1.10 -7.94 -11.22
CA PRO A 52 0.39 -8.61 -12.30
C PRO A 52 -0.94 -9.23 -11.86
N GLY A 53 -1.92 -9.24 -12.78
CA GLY A 53 -3.10 -10.10 -12.75
C GLY A 53 -3.87 -10.13 -11.42
N GLU A 54 -4.14 -11.34 -10.92
CA GLU A 54 -4.90 -11.57 -9.68
C GLU A 54 -4.19 -11.04 -8.43
N LEU A 55 -2.85 -11.00 -8.43
CA LEU A 55 -2.09 -10.47 -7.28
C LEU A 55 -2.40 -8.98 -7.07
N GLY A 56 -2.46 -8.20 -8.15
CA GLY A 56 -2.85 -6.79 -8.07
C GLY A 56 -4.29 -6.60 -7.56
N LYS A 57 -5.22 -7.46 -7.99
CA LYS A 57 -6.62 -7.42 -7.54
C LYS A 57 -6.74 -7.69 -6.04
N HIS A 58 -6.10 -8.74 -5.54
CA HIS A 58 -6.09 -9.07 -4.12
C HIS A 58 -5.40 -7.99 -3.28
N ALA A 59 -4.26 -7.46 -3.74
CA ALA A 59 -3.55 -6.39 -3.04
C ALA A 59 -4.42 -5.12 -2.89
N VAL A 60 -5.15 -4.73 -3.95
CA VAL A 60 -6.09 -3.60 -3.88
C VAL A 60 -7.26 -3.88 -2.94
N ALA A 61 -7.79 -5.11 -2.92
CA ALA A 61 -8.87 -5.49 -2.02
C ALA A 61 -8.44 -5.41 -0.54
N GLU A 62 -7.28 -6.00 -0.20
CA GLU A 62 -6.74 -5.95 1.16
C GLU A 62 -6.38 -4.52 1.59
N GLY A 63 -5.79 -3.73 0.69
CA GLY A 63 -5.50 -2.31 0.96
C GLY A 63 -6.76 -1.50 1.24
N SER A 64 -7.82 -1.71 0.46
CA SER A 64 -9.11 -1.02 0.65
C SER A 64 -9.75 -1.39 1.99
N LYS A 65 -9.74 -2.68 2.34
CA LYS A 65 -10.22 -3.18 3.63
C LYS A 65 -9.46 -2.57 4.80
N ALA A 66 -8.13 -2.47 4.70
CA ALA A 66 -7.31 -1.84 5.73
C ALA A 66 -7.67 -0.35 5.94
N VAL A 67 -7.88 0.39 4.86
CA VAL A 67 -8.30 1.81 4.93
C VAL A 67 -9.67 1.95 5.59
N THR A 68 -10.66 1.12 5.21
CA THR A 68 -11.98 1.12 5.84
C THR A 68 -11.90 0.83 7.34
N ASN A 69 -11.11 -0.18 7.72
CA ASN A 69 -10.92 -0.53 9.12
C ASN A 69 -10.31 0.63 9.91
N TYR A 70 -9.27 1.27 9.37
CA TYR A 70 -8.63 2.43 9.97
C TYR A 70 -9.61 3.60 10.16
N ALA A 71 -10.39 3.93 9.11
CA ALA A 71 -11.39 4.98 9.19
C ALA A 71 -12.47 4.70 10.25
N SER A 72 -12.89 3.44 10.36
CA SER A 72 -13.89 3.01 11.36
C SER A 72 -13.37 3.07 12.80
N TYR A 73 -12.06 2.89 13.01
CA TYR A 73 -11.46 2.98 14.35
C TYR A 73 -11.55 4.40 14.92
N ASN A 74 -11.34 5.43 14.10
CA ASN A 74 -11.49 6.81 14.54
C ASN A 74 -12.93 7.16 14.93
N GLY A 75 -13.94 6.53 14.33
CA GLY A 75 -15.35 6.68 14.74
C GLY A 75 -15.69 6.03 16.09
N LYS A 76 -14.84 5.11 16.58
CA LYS A 76 -15.01 4.41 17.86
C LYS A 76 -14.22 5.01 19.01
N ARG A 77 -13.35 5.99 18.75
CA ARG A 77 -12.63 6.70 19.81
C ARG A 77 -13.65 7.49 20.65
N PRO A 78 -13.76 7.25 21.97
CA PRO A 78 -14.58 8.11 22.81
C PRO A 78 -14.03 9.54 22.67
N LYS A 79 -14.92 10.49 22.40
CA LYS A 79 -14.53 11.90 22.41
C LYS A 79 -14.01 12.19 23.81
N LEU A 80 -12.74 12.54 23.93
CA LEU A 80 -12.19 13.07 25.17
C LEU A 80 -12.91 14.40 25.40
N ASN A 81 -13.80 14.41 26.40
CA ASN A 81 -14.43 15.61 26.94
C ASN A 81 -13.46 16.31 27.89
#